data_AF-A0A7J9T6N8-F1
#
_entry.id   AF-A0A7J9T6N8-F1
#
_cell.length_a   1.000
_cell.length_b   1.000
_cell.length_c   1.000
_cell.angle_alpha   90.00
_cell.angle_beta   90.00
_cell.angle_gamma   90.00
#
_symmetry.space_group_name_H-M   'P 1'
#
loop_
_entity.id
_entity.type
_entity.pdbx_description
1 polymer ?
#
loop_
_entity_poly.entity_id
_entity_poly.type
_entity_poly.pdbx_seq_one_letter_code
_entity_poly.pdbx_strand_id
1 'polypeptide(L)' 'MLPDNHSTHKIEIAKEQGANKLLTNCPPCPLSLEQGLEVMRESGEPMECGIFDFYKVFSRAFGEEGDGAGGT' A
#
# COMPACT_ATOMS: atom_id res chain seq x y z
N MET A 1 17.79 13.05 9.03
CA MET A 1 16.43 12.68 9.43
C MET A 1 16.09 11.41 8.68
N LEU A 2 16.05 10.25 9.36
CA LEU A 2 15.63 8.99 8.74
C LEU A 2 14.12 8.84 8.99
N PRO A 3 13.27 8.84 7.96
CA PRO A 3 11.83 8.55 8.07
C PRO A 3 11.55 7.06 8.39
N ASP A 4 12.60 6.25 8.52
CA ASP A 4 12.54 4.79 8.45
C ASP A 4 11.76 4.15 9.59
N ASN A 5 11.77 4.72 10.80
CA ASN A 5 11.25 4.01 11.98
C ASN A 5 9.72 3.99 12.09
N HIS A 6 9.01 4.91 11.44
CA HIS A 6 7.56 5.00 11.58
C HIS A 6 6.81 4.13 10.56
N SER A 7 7.39 3.95 9.36
CA SER A 7 6.76 3.15 8.30
C SER A 7 6.98 1.66 8.53
N THR A 8 8.18 1.23 8.94
CA THR A 8 8.45 -0.16 9.33
C THR A 8 7.57 -0.57 10.51
N HIS A 9 7.42 0.28 11.53
CA HIS A 9 6.57 -0.01 12.68
C HIS A 9 5.09 -0.23 12.32
N LYS A 10 4.53 0.54 11.38
CA LYS A 10 3.17 0.32 10.90
C LYS A 10 3.01 -1.03 10.19
N ILE A 11 4.04 -1.43 9.45
CA ILE A 11 4.08 -2.71 8.73
C ILE A 11 4.18 -3.87 9.73
N GLU A 12 4.98 -3.74 10.78
CA GLU A 12 5.06 -4.71 11.89
C GLU A 12 3.72 -4.87 12.61
N ILE A 13 3.05 -3.77 12.96
CA ILE A 13 1.71 -3.83 13.56
C ILE A 13 0.75 -4.59 12.63
N ALA A 14 0.77 -4.30 11.33
CA ALA A 14 -0.06 -5.02 10.36
C ALA A 14 0.20 -6.53 10.36
N LYS A 15 1.48 -6.94 10.45
CA LYS A 15 1.90 -8.34 10.60
C LYS A 15 1.32 -8.99 11.84
N GLU A 16 1.44 -8.32 12.99
CA GLU A 16 0.96 -8.82 14.28
C GLU A 16 -0.55 -9.05 14.28
N GLN A 17 -1.29 -8.25 13.49
CA GLN A 17 -2.72 -8.40 13.29
C GLN A 17 -3.09 -9.42 12.19
N GLY A 18 -2.09 -10.07 11.57
CA GLY A 18 -2.30 -11.01 10.46
C GLY A 18 -2.74 -10.35 9.15
N ALA A 19 -2.59 -9.04 9.02
CA ALA A 19 -2.91 -8.31 7.79
C ALA A 19 -1.78 -8.46 6.77
N ASN A 20 -2.12 -8.82 5.54
CA ASN A 20 -1.20 -8.90 4.41
C ASN A 20 -1.41 -7.77 3.38
N LYS A 21 -2.29 -6.81 3.69
CA LYS A 21 -2.59 -5.65 2.85
C LYS A 21 -2.84 -4.42 3.72
N LEU A 22 -2.27 -3.29 3.30
CA LEU A 22 -2.48 -1.97 3.89
C LEU A 22 -3.23 -1.10 2.90
N LEU A 23 -4.34 -0.50 3.33
CA LEU A 23 -5.07 0.51 2.57
C LEU A 23 -4.82 1.87 3.20
N THR A 24 -4.48 2.88 2.39
CA THR A 24 -4.25 4.24 2.89
C THR A 24 -4.93 5.28 2.00
N ASN A 25 -5.48 6.31 2.63
CA ASN A 25 -6.05 7.49 1.98
C ASN A 25 -5.13 8.72 2.01
N CYS A 26 -3.92 8.54 2.55
CA CYS A 26 -2.91 9.58 2.68
C CYS A 26 -2.00 9.56 1.44
N PRO A 27 -1.98 10.60 0.59
CA PRO A 27 -1.22 10.59 -0.66
C PRO A 27 0.29 10.27 -0.56
N PRO A 28 1.05 10.74 0.45
CA PRO A 28 2.46 10.37 0.57
C PRO A 28 2.69 9.00 1.22
N CYS A 29 1.66 8.40 1.83
CA CYS A 29 1.82 7.19 2.61
C CYS A 29 2.14 5.93 1.79
N PRO A 30 1.60 5.70 0.58
CA PRO A 30 2.00 4.57 -0.24
C PRO A 30 3.51 4.50 -0.45
N LEU A 31 4.12 5.60 -0.89
CA LEU A 31 5.56 5.68 -1.14
C LEU A 31 6.37 5.42 0.13
N SER A 32 5.96 6.00 1.26
CA SER A 32 6.67 5.81 2.54
C SER A 32 6.56 4.37 3.07
N LEU A 33 5.42 3.70 2.83
CA LEU A 33 5.24 2.30 3.19
C LEU A 33 6.03 1.37 2.26
N GLU A 34 6.10 1.68 0.96
CA GLU A 34 6.94 0.96 -0.01
C GLU A 34 8.42 1.03 0.38
N GLN A 35 8.89 2.21 0.78
CA GLN A 35 10.24 2.39 1.32
C GLN A 35 10.46 1.59 2.60
N GLY A 36 9.48 1.56 3.52
CA GLY A 36 9.55 0.75 4.73
C GLY A 36 9.67 -0.75 4.42
N LEU A 37 8.92 -1.25 3.43
CA LEU A 37 9.02 -2.65 2.99
C LEU A 37 10.38 -2.97 2.38
N GLU A 38 10.95 -2.05 1.61
CA GLU A 38 12.29 -2.21 1.04
C GLU A 38 13.34 -2.32 2.16
N VAL A 39 13.29 -1.45 3.17
CA VAL A 39 14.20 -1.51 4.33
C VAL A 39 14.08 -2.84 5.07
N MET A 40 12.86 -3.34 5.30
CA MET A 40 12.64 -4.64 5.96
C MET A 40 13.13 -5.81 5.10
N ARG A 41 13.03 -5.71 3.76
CA ARG A 41 13.58 -6.70 2.84
C ARG A 41 15.11 -6.73 2.93
N GLU A 42 15.76 -5.57 2.95
CA GLU A 42 17.22 -5.45 3.07
C GLU A 42 17.75 -5.92 4.43
N SER A 43 16.94 -5.81 5.51
CA SER A 43 17.31 -6.30 6.84
C SER A 43 17.16 -7.81 7.03
N GLY A 44 16.67 -8.54 6.03
CA GLY A 44 16.46 -9.99 6.09
C GLY A 44 15.13 -10.41 6.69
N GLU A 45 14.19 -9.48 6.88
CA GLU A 45 12.81 -9.76 7.31
C GLU A 45 11.81 -9.49 6.17
N PRO A 46 11.79 -10.32 5.11
CA PRO A 46 10.90 -10.08 3.99
C PRO A 46 9.44 -10.17 4.45
N MET A 47 8.70 -9.10 4.21
CA MET A 47 7.26 -9.04 4.46
C MET A 47 6.50 -8.96 3.13
N GLU A 48 5.66 -9.97 2.89
CA GLU A 48 4.69 -9.93 1.80
C GLU A 48 3.45 -9.14 2.25
N CYS A 49 3.55 -7.80 2.16
CA CYS A 49 2.45 -6.89 2.45
C CYS A 49 2.12 -6.04 1.22
N GLY A 50 0.89 -6.14 0.71
CA GLY A 50 0.42 -5.30 -0.40
C GLY A 50 0.03 -3.90 0.09
N ILE A 51 0.37 -2.85 -0.67
CA ILE A 51 -0.01 -1.48 -0.35
C ILE A 51 -1.03 -0.99 -1.37
N PHE A 52 -2.14 -0.44 -0.89
CA PHE A 52 -3.25 0.05 -1.69
C PHE A 52 -3.52 1.51 -1.40
N ASP A 53 -3.56 2.30 -2.47
CA ASP A 53 -4.03 3.68 -2.45
C ASP A 53 -5.55 3.70 -2.58
N PHE A 54 -6.23 4.27 -1.58
CA PHE A 54 -7.67 4.41 -1.54
C PHE A 54 -8.22 5.06 -2.81
N TYR A 55 -7.60 6.12 -3.33
CA TYR A 55 -8.12 6.84 -4.49
C TYR A 55 -8.06 6.00 -5.76
N LYS A 56 -6.99 5.18 -5.92
CA LYS A 56 -6.88 4.24 -7.04
C LYS A 56 -7.88 3.10 -6.94
N VAL A 57 -8.07 2.56 -5.74
CA VAL A 57 -9.08 1.51 -5.50
C VAL A 57 -10.48 2.07 -5.77
N PHE A 58 -10.76 3.27 -5.28
CA PHE A 58 -12.05 3.92 -5.45
C PHE A 58 -12.32 4.31 -6.91
N SER A 59 -11.35 4.89 -7.62
CA SER A 59 -11.50 5.23 -9.04
C SER A 59 -11.74 3.99 -9.89
N ARG A 60 -11.06 2.87 -9.60
CA ARG A 60 -11.31 1.62 -10.31
C ARG A 60 -12.70 1.05 -10.02
N ALA A 61 -13.19 1.18 -8.78
CA ALA A 61 -14.49 0.65 -8.38
C ALA A 61 -15.67 1.49 -8.91
N PHE A 62 -15.49 2.80 -9.06
CA PHE A 62 -16.60 3.74 -9.31
C PHE A 62 -16.39 4.70 -10.50
N GLY A 63 -15.19 4.77 -11.08
CA GLY A 63 -14.81 5.79 -12.07
C GLY A 63 -14.28 5.24 -13.41
N GLU A 64 -13.96 3.95 -13.50
CA GLU A 64 -13.74 3.29 -14.79
C GLU A 64 -15.09 2.85 -15.37
N GLU A 65 -15.82 3.81 -15.97
CA GLU A 65 -16.74 3.45 -17.04
C GLU A 65 -15.93 2.77 -18.15
N GLY A 66 -16.37 1.57 -18.54
CA GLY A 66 -15.58 0.65 -19.35
C GLY A 66 -15.05 1.26 -20.65
N ASP A 67 -13.82 0.85 -20.99
CA ASP A 67 -13.29 0.87 -22.35
C ASP A 67 -14.02 -0.19 -23.23
N GLY A 68 -15.35 -0.08 -23.26
CA GLY A 68 -16.29 -1.06 -23.77
C GLY A 68 -17.60 -0.41 -24.24
N ALA A 69 -17.58 0.87 -24.64
CA ALA A 69 -18.64 1.46 -25.44
C ALA A 69 -18.51 1.03 -26.91
N GLY A 70 -18.64 -0.27 -27.14
CA GLY A 70 -19.16 -0.83 -28.38
C GLY A 70 -20.65 -1.14 -28.17
N GLY A 71 -21.51 -0.48 -28.95
CA GLY A 71 -22.94 -0.79 -29.07
C GLY A 71 -23.85 0.05 -28.19
N THR A 72 -24.42 1.13 -28.74
CA THR A 72 -25.65 1.15 -29.57
C THR A 72 -25.69 2.42 -30.38
#